data_AF-A0A938VF50-F1
#
_entry.id   AF-A0A938VF50-F1
#
_cell.length_a   1.000
_cell.length_b   1.000
_cell.length_c   1.000
_cell.angle_alpha   90.00
_cell.angle_beta   90.00
_cell.angle_gamma   90.00
#
_symmetry.space_group_name_H-M   'P 1'
#
loop_
_entity.id
_entity.type
_entity.pdbx_description
1 polymer ?
#
loop_
_entity_poly.entity_id
_entity_poly.type
_entity_poly.pdbx_seq_one_letter_code
_entity_poly.pdbx_strand_id
1 'polypeptide(L)'
;MLAQFSDSTPKITLNPDGNEPADVCIANISPRERRKRMQFGMLQIVFGLVILAALLLLGADKAWRLPLFFMFSAGASSIFQALDKT
;
A
#
# COMPACT_ATOMS: atom_id res chain seq x y z
N MET A 1 -1.57 -27.94 2.55
CA MET A 1 -2.39 -26.76 2.86
C MET A 1 -2.71 -26.07 1.54
N LEU A 2 -3.88 -26.34 0.97
CA LEU A 2 -4.26 -25.91 -0.38
C LEU A 2 -4.72 -24.45 -0.36
N ALA A 3 -4.00 -23.58 -1.06
CA ALA A 3 -4.43 -22.22 -1.31
C ALA A 3 -5.65 -22.23 -2.24
N GLN A 4 -6.81 -21.82 -1.72
CA GLN A 4 -7.99 -21.56 -2.53
C GLN A 4 -7.76 -20.27 -3.33
N PHE A 5 -7.47 -20.41 -4.62
CA PHE A 5 -7.58 -19.32 -5.58
C PHE A 5 -9.08 -19.10 -5.83
N SER A 6 -9.64 -18.12 -5.12
CA SER A 6 -11.02 -17.67 -5.32
C SER A 6 -11.16 -17.08 -6.71
N ASP A 7 -11.98 -17.75 -7.51
CA ASP A 7 -12.41 -17.42 -8.87
C ASP A 7 -12.75 -15.92 -9.02
N SER A 8 -11.91 -15.18 -9.74
CA SER A 8 -12.13 -13.76 -10.04
C SER A 8 -11.97 -13.53 -11.54
N THR A 9 -12.65 -14.34 -12.34
CA THR A 9 -12.79 -14.09 -13.77
C THR A 9 -13.74 -12.90 -13.95
N PRO A 10 -13.31 -11.75 -14.51
CA PRO A 10 -14.20 -10.62 -14.69
C PRO A 10 -15.28 -11.00 -15.70
N LYS A 11 -16.55 -11.00 -15.27
CA LYS A 11 -17.70 -11.12 -16.16
C LYS A 11 -17.81 -9.81 -16.94
N ILE A 12 -17.20 -9.75 -18.12
CA ILE A 12 -17.38 -8.63 -19.05
C ILE A 12 -18.83 -8.70 -19.55
N THR A 13 -19.72 -7.96 -18.89
CA THR A 13 -21.08 -7.75 -19.38
C THR A 13 -21.01 -6.70 -20.49
N LEU A 14 -20.91 -7.17 -21.74
CA LEU A 14 -21.14 -6.34 -22.91
C LEU A 14 -22.62 -5.94 -22.89
N ASN A 15 -22.90 -4.64 -22.74
CA ASN A 15 -24.24 -4.09 -22.94
C ASN A 15 -24.49 -4.03 -24.46
N PRO A 16 -25.34 -4.88 -25.05
CA PRO A 16 -25.59 -4.86 -26.49
C PRO A 16 -26.40 -3.64 -26.93
N ASP A 17 -27.04 -2.94 -26.00
CA ASP A 17 -28.09 -1.96 -26.30
C ASP A 17 -27.61 -0.51 -26.22
N GLY A 18 -26.33 -0.26 -25.93
CA GLY A 18 -25.64 1.02 -26.15
C GLY A 18 -26.18 2.28 -25.46
N ASN A 19 -27.22 2.17 -24.63
CA ASN A 19 -28.02 3.32 -24.19
C ASN A 19 -27.68 3.87 -22.81
N GLU A 20 -26.69 3.30 -22.12
CA GLU A 20 -26.20 3.83 -20.85
C GLU A 20 -24.67 3.78 -20.86
N PRO A 21 -23.96 4.88 -20.48
CA PRO A 21 -22.55 4.77 -20.16
C PRO A 21 -22.45 3.82 -18.98
N ALA A 22 -22.05 2.58 -19.23
CA ALA A 22 -21.64 1.69 -18.17
C ALA A 22 -20.44 2.37 -17.51
N ASP A 23 -20.67 3.07 -16.40
CA ASP A 23 -19.64 3.51 -15.49
C ASP A 23 -19.00 2.23 -14.94
N VAL A 24 -18.01 1.73 -15.68
CA VAL A 24 -17.20 0.60 -15.29
C VAL A 24 -16.34 1.07 -14.13
N CYS A 25 -16.93 1.02 -12.93
CA CYS A 25 -16.24 1.15 -11.66
C CYS A 25 -15.35 -0.09 -11.41
N ILE A 26 -14.45 -0.41 -12.34
CA ILE A 26 -13.37 -1.35 -12.08
C ILE A 26 -12.34 -0.56 -11.29
N ALA A 27 -12.43 -0.63 -9.96
CA ALA A 27 -11.34 -0.21 -9.12
C ALA A 27 -10.11 -1.05 -9.50
N ASN A 28 -9.03 -0.40 -9.93
CA ASN A 28 -7.76 -1.05 -10.28
C ASN A 28 -7.16 -1.82 -9.08
N ILE A 29 -7.62 -1.50 -7.86
CA ILE A 29 -7.19 -2.16 -6.63
C ILE A 29 -8.37 -2.55 -5.74
N SER A 30 -8.37 -3.78 -5.23
CA SER A 30 -9.40 -4.21 -4.28
C SER A 30 -9.26 -3.49 -2.93
N PRO A 31 -10.35 -3.28 -2.18
CA PRO A 31 -10.30 -2.70 -0.84
C PRO A 31 -9.40 -3.49 0.13
N ARG A 32 -9.23 -4.80 -0.11
CA ARG A 32 -8.36 -5.69 0.68
C ARG A 32 -6.89 -5.40 0.44
N GLU A 33 -6.48 -5.21 -0.81
CA GLU A 33 -5.10 -4.85 -1.17
C GLU A 33 -4.75 -3.44 -0.67
N ARG A 34 -5.72 -2.52 -0.68
CA ARG A 34 -5.56 -1.19 -0.07
C ARG A 34 -5.25 -1.27 1.43
N ARG A 35 -5.97 -2.12 2.18
CA ARG A 35 -5.73 -2.34 3.61
C ARG A 35 -4.35 -2.93 3.88
N LYS A 36 -3.89 -3.84 3.00
CA LYS A 36 -2.55 -4.43 3.10
C LYS A 36 -1.44 -3.39 2.90
N ARG A 37 -1.60 -2.46 1.95
CA ARG A 37 -0.67 -1.33 1.75
C ARG A 37 -0.63 -0.40 2.97
N MET A 38 -1.80 -0.08 3.53
CA MET A 38 -1.88 0.73 4.76
C MET A 38 -1.15 0.07 5.94
N GLN A 39 -1.33 -1.24 6.12
CA GLN A 39 -0.63 -2.01 7.16
C GLN A 39 0.88 -2.04 6.94
N PHE A 40 1.31 -2.27 5.69
CA PHE A 40 2.73 -2.26 5.33
C PHE A 40 3.37 -0.90 5.63
N GLY A 41 2.76 0.19 5.16
CA GLY A 41 3.25 1.54 5.43
C GLY A 41 3.33 1.85 6.92
N MET A 42 2.29 1.47 7.69
CA MET A 42 2.28 1.70 9.13
C MET A 42 3.36 0.90 9.88
N LEU A 43 3.55 -0.37 9.54
CA LEU A 43 4.65 -1.18 10.09
C LEU A 43 6.01 -0.55 9.76
N GLN A 44 6.21 -0.11 8.53
CA GLN A 44 7.45 0.55 8.08
C GLN A 44 7.76 1.79 8.92
N ILE A 45 6.77 2.65 9.18
CA ILE A 45 6.95 3.84 10.02
C ILE A 45 7.32 3.45 11.46
N VAL A 46 6.61 2.48 12.05
CA VAL A 46 6.88 2.02 13.42
C VAL A 46 8.31 1.48 13.54
N PHE A 47 8.73 0.60 12.62
CA PHE A 47 10.10 0.10 12.60
C PHE A 47 11.13 1.22 12.41
N GLY A 48 10.87 2.18 11.53
CA GLY A 48 11.73 3.34 11.32
C GLY A 48 11.91 4.16 12.59
N LEU A 49 10.84 4.38 13.36
CA LEU A 49 10.90 5.09 14.64
C LEU A 49 11.73 4.33 15.68
N VAL A 50 11.59 3.01 15.75
CA VAL A 50 12.38 2.16 16.66
C VAL A 50 13.86 2.25 16.32
N ILE A 51 14.21 2.15 15.03
CA ILE A 51 15.60 2.27 14.56
C ILE A 51 16.14 3.67 14.89
N LEU A 52 15.38 4.73 14.59
CA LEU A 52 15.78 6.10 14.92
C LEU A 52 16.04 6.27 16.42
N ALA A 53 15.16 5.76 17.28
CA ALA A 53 15.33 5.81 18.72
C ALA A 53 16.62 5.08 19.16
N ALA A 54 16.90 3.90 18.60
CA ALA A 54 18.13 3.17 18.86
C ALA A 54 19.39 3.97 18.44
N LEU A 55 19.37 4.59 17.26
CA LEU A 55 20.49 5.45 16.81
C LEU A 55 20.73 6.63 17.75
N LEU A 56 19.65 7.24 18.26
CA LEU A 56 19.75 8.36 19.20
C LEU A 56 20.33 7.91 20.55
N LEU A 57 19.87 6.78 21.07
CA LEU A 57 20.35 6.22 22.35
C LEU A 57 21.81 5.76 22.29
N LEU A 58 22.25 5.25 21.15
CA LEU A 58 23.63 4.82 20.92
C LEU A 58 24.57 5.98 20.57
N GLY A 59 24.05 7.20 20.40
CA GLY A 59 24.85 8.35 19.98
C GLY A 59 25.49 8.18 18.59
N ALA A 60 24.83 7.41 17.71
CA ALA A 60 25.36 7.12 16.38
C ALA A 60 25.54 8.39 15.55
N ASP A 61 26.56 8.39 14.68
CA ASP A 61 26.84 9.51 13.79
C ASP A 61 25.62 9.87 12.93
N LYS A 62 25.48 11.16 12.59
CA LYS A 62 24.32 11.68 11.85
C LYS A 62 24.16 11.01 10.48
N ALA A 63 25.24 10.54 9.85
CA ALA A 63 25.19 9.85 8.56
C ALA A 63 24.36 8.56 8.62
N TRP A 64 24.29 7.87 9.77
CA TRP A 64 23.45 6.67 9.95
C TRP A 64 21.94 6.95 9.84
N ARG A 65 21.54 8.23 9.83
CA ARG A 65 20.14 8.63 9.63
C ARG A 65 19.74 8.70 8.16
N LEU A 66 20.69 8.65 7.21
CA LEU A 66 20.38 8.69 5.78
C LEU A 66 19.53 7.50 5.30
N PRO A 67 19.83 6.24 5.66
CA PRO A 67 18.99 5.10 5.28
C PRO A 67 17.54 5.22 5.79
N LEU A 68 17.35 5.83 6.98
CA LEU A 68 16.02 6.07 7.53
C LEU A 68 15.15 6.94 6.61
N PHE A 69 15.75 7.88 5.87
CA PHE A 69 15.01 8.69 4.91
C PHE A 69 14.31 7.83 3.85
N PHE A 70 15.01 6.88 3.26
CA PHE A 70 14.44 5.96 2.27
C PHE A 70 13.37 5.04 2.87
N MET A 71 13.58 4.61 4.11
CA MET A 71 12.63 3.78 4.82
C MET A 71 11.32 4.52 5.10
N PHE A 72 11.41 5.77 5.57
CA PHE A 72 10.25 6.62 5.82
C PHE A 72 9.55 7.05 4.53
N SER A 73 10.30 7.37 3.47
CA SER A 73 9.70 7.76 2.18
C SER A 73 8.91 6.60 1.54
N ALA A 74 9.43 5.37 1.61
CA ALA A 74 8.70 4.19 1.15
C ALA A 74 7.42 3.93 1.97
N GLY A 75 7.50 4.06 3.30
CA GLY A 75 6.35 3.92 4.19
C GLY A 75 5.27 4.97 3.92
N ALA A 76 5.67 6.24 3.80
CA ALA A 76 4.77 7.34 3.47
C ALA A 76 4.11 7.15 2.09
N SER A 77 4.87 6.76 1.08
CA SER A 77 4.33 6.50 -0.27
C SER A 77 3.31 5.37 -0.27
N SER A 78 3.50 4.34 0.56
CA SER A 78 2.55 3.23 0.72
C SER A 78 1.25 3.70 1.37
N ILE A 79 1.33 4.56 2.40
CA ILE A 79 0.17 5.16 3.05
C ILE A 79 -0.57 6.07 2.07
N PHE A 80 0.13 6.94 1.34
CA PHE A 80 -0.49 7.82 0.37
C PHE A 80 -1.20 7.05 -0.74
N GLN A 81 -0.59 5.98 -1.28
CA GLN A 81 -1.27 5.09 -2.24
C GLN A 81 -2.50 4.39 -1.63
N ALA A 82 -2.48 4.11 -0.33
CA ALA A 82 -3.62 3.53 0.37
C ALA A 82 -4.71 4.56 0.72
N LEU A 83 -4.39 5.85 0.70
CA LEU A 83 -5.34 6.95 0.94
C LEU A 83 -5.88 7.54 -0.36
N ASP A 84 -5.09 7.51 -1.42
CA ASP A 84 -5.46 7.97 -2.74
C ASP A 84 -6.46 7.00 -3.39
N LYS A 85 -7.40 7.54 -4.16
CA LYS A 85 -8.47 6.77 -4.83
C LYS A 85 -8.03 6.49 -6.28
N THR A 86 -7.06 5.59 -6.44
CA THR A 86 -6.76 4.96 -7.74
C THR A 86 -7.43 3.60 -7.84
#